data_AF-A0A522RKY0-F1
#
_entry.id   AF-A0A522RKY0-F1
#
_cell.length_a   1.000
_cell.length_b   1.000
_cell.length_c   1.000
_cell.angle_alpha   90.00
_cell.angle_beta   90.00
_cell.angle_gamma   90.00
#
_symmetry.space_group_name_H-M   'P 1'
#
loop_
_entity.id
_entity.type
_entity.pdbx_description
1 polymer ?
#
loop_
_entity_poly.entity_id
_entity_poly.type
_entity_poly.pdbx_seq_one_letter_code
_entity_poly.pdbx_strand_id
1 'polypeptide(L)'
;MKAQSFQSKMANSYKYILSYILMMFILMNSSFAIPHVSDKPMTDISVKVNQQNGDYTITSDNPRWVFRGSIGQALENIKSVEGKDAIGDYKEISFQWKSDNLYTGSIRYYRHIPVAFFSLDVPHGAKHIGAAFPSFTSFPQSMHPFSYQNEVFAPHQFKLSQISTPWLFFNDQDEAFIISPASDFMVSKMVGNGKDTIASGLAPELENLPKDFSHKTILIVDNGIGHSWDLWGNTLMKLYDKKRPSNEADAVLKYFGYWTDNGADYYYNYDTTLGYARTLLALHKQYNQEGIPLGYMQLDSWWYEKSIDDPDGKPDADHKNKNLPEGAWNRYGGLMEYTADKFLFPHGLAWFQHQMKLPLVVHNRWIDPRSPYHQQYKISGYAAVDPAYWKHIADYLKSSGVICYEQDWLNYIYNKTPEMKTNLATGNAFTDGMANSMKRVGIDLQYCMLLPCFYLQGLKYSNLTTIRCSDDRFEQKKWDNFIYNSQFAYAIGAWPWCDVFKSHETGNMILAVLSAGAVGTGDAMGKEDKNNIMRACRTDGMLVKPDVPL
;
A
#
# COMPACT_ATOMS: atom_id res chain seq x y z
N MET A 1 -0.06 73.54 17.77
CA MET A 1 0.46 72.29 17.18
C MET A 1 0.30 71.09 18.15
N LYS A 2 -0.92 70.84 18.66
CA LYS A 2 -1.24 69.71 19.56
C LYS A 2 -2.63 69.08 19.34
N ALA A 3 -3.39 69.51 18.32
CA ALA A 3 -4.72 68.99 18.01
C ALA A 3 -4.73 67.94 16.86
N GLN A 4 -3.73 67.95 15.96
CA GLN A 4 -3.67 67.01 14.83
C GLN A 4 -3.14 65.60 15.18
N SER A 5 -2.48 65.42 16.34
CA SER A 5 -1.95 64.09 16.72
C SER A 5 -2.98 63.16 17.38
N PHE A 6 -4.12 63.71 17.82
CA PHE A 6 -5.17 62.93 18.49
C PHE A 6 -6.15 62.31 17.49
N GLN A 7 -6.42 62.99 16.38
CA GLN A 7 -7.29 62.48 15.30
C GLN A 7 -6.64 61.32 14.51
N SER A 8 -5.32 61.33 14.30
CA SER A 8 -4.65 60.21 13.59
C SER A 8 -4.53 58.95 14.45
N LYS A 9 -4.41 59.09 15.77
CA LYS A 9 -4.40 57.94 16.70
C LYS A 9 -5.78 57.29 16.79
N MET A 10 -6.87 58.07 16.86
CA MET A 10 -8.23 57.50 16.84
C MET A 10 -8.56 56.81 15.51
N ALA A 11 -8.17 57.38 14.37
CA ALA A 11 -8.42 56.77 13.05
C ALA A 11 -7.72 55.40 12.88
N ASN A 12 -6.54 55.22 13.46
CA ASN A 12 -5.85 53.93 13.47
C ASN A 12 -6.52 52.93 14.42
N SER A 13 -6.97 53.35 15.60
CA SER A 13 -7.71 52.48 16.54
C SER A 13 -9.00 51.92 15.94
N TYR A 14 -9.75 52.72 15.17
CA TYR A 14 -10.95 52.26 14.47
C TYR A 14 -10.66 51.25 13.36
N LYS A 15 -9.52 51.38 12.65
CA LYS A 15 -9.10 50.37 11.65
C LYS A 15 -8.79 49.03 12.29
N TYR A 16 -8.11 48.99 13.43
CA TYR A 16 -7.82 47.73 14.13
C TYR A 16 -9.08 47.07 14.70
N ILE A 17 -10.05 47.86 15.19
CA ILE A 17 -11.33 47.34 15.68
C ILE A 17 -12.19 46.81 14.53
N LEU A 18 -12.26 47.51 13.39
CA LEU A 18 -12.96 46.98 12.21
C LEU A 18 -12.29 45.72 11.65
N SER A 19 -10.96 45.65 11.62
CA SER A 19 -10.23 44.44 11.21
C SER A 19 -10.47 43.28 12.17
N TYR A 20 -10.56 43.52 13.49
CA TYR A 20 -10.89 42.48 14.47
C TYR A 20 -12.34 42.00 14.34
N ILE A 21 -13.29 42.91 14.10
CA ILE A 21 -14.71 42.56 13.90
C ILE A 21 -14.90 41.82 12.58
N LEU A 22 -14.19 42.22 11.50
CA LEU A 22 -14.20 41.51 10.22
C LEU A 22 -13.55 40.12 10.33
N MET A 23 -12.48 39.99 11.11
CA MET A 23 -11.82 38.72 11.38
C MET A 23 -12.68 37.80 12.27
N MET A 24 -13.42 38.35 13.26
CA MET A 24 -14.44 37.58 13.99
C MET A 24 -15.63 37.19 13.10
N PHE A 25 -16.07 38.04 12.17
CA PHE A 25 -17.14 37.69 11.22
C PHE A 25 -16.69 36.62 10.21
N ILE A 26 -15.43 36.64 9.77
CA ILE A 26 -14.85 35.59 8.92
C ILE A 26 -14.67 34.29 9.70
N LEU A 27 -14.30 34.35 10.99
CA LEU A 27 -14.21 33.17 11.88
C LEU A 27 -15.58 32.62 12.32
N MET A 28 -16.63 33.44 12.32
CA MET A 28 -18.01 33.02 12.62
C MET A 28 -18.80 32.55 11.39
N ASN A 29 -18.39 32.95 10.16
CA ASN A 29 -18.97 32.49 8.89
C ASN A 29 -18.09 31.49 8.13
N SER A 30 -16.92 31.14 8.64
CA SER A 30 -16.29 29.87 8.27
C SER A 30 -17.08 28.79 8.99
N SER A 31 -18.15 28.34 8.34
CA SER A 31 -18.60 26.98 8.52
C SER A 31 -17.40 26.11 8.19
N PHE A 32 -16.59 25.80 9.20
CA PHE A 32 -15.90 24.52 9.22
C PHE A 32 -16.98 23.53 8.87
N ALA A 33 -16.86 22.90 7.71
CA ALA A 33 -17.63 21.71 7.42
C ALA A 33 -17.20 20.70 8.49
N ILE A 34 -17.85 20.77 9.64
CA ILE A 34 -18.03 19.61 10.50
C ILE A 34 -18.57 18.59 9.51
N PRO A 35 -17.89 17.46 9.27
CA PRO A 35 -18.43 16.42 8.42
C PRO A 35 -19.85 16.20 8.93
N HIS A 36 -20.82 16.41 8.04
CA HIS A 36 -22.21 16.18 8.37
C HIS A 36 -22.24 14.74 8.85
N VAL A 37 -22.36 14.53 10.17
CA VAL A 37 -22.74 13.24 10.70
C VAL A 37 -24.14 13.08 10.15
N SER A 38 -24.25 12.38 9.02
CA SER A 38 -25.56 12.07 8.50
C SER A 38 -26.22 11.24 9.59
N ASP A 39 -27.40 11.67 10.04
CA ASP A 39 -28.36 10.84 10.77
C ASP A 39 -28.85 9.71 9.84
N LYS A 40 -27.91 8.93 9.28
CA LYS A 40 -28.22 7.74 8.51
C LYS A 40 -28.60 6.66 9.52
N PRO A 41 -29.69 5.93 9.27
CA PRO A 41 -30.05 4.80 10.11
C PRO A 41 -28.86 3.84 10.18
N MET A 42 -28.43 3.50 11.40
CA MET A 42 -27.34 2.56 11.63
C MET A 42 -27.67 1.25 10.92
N THR A 43 -26.73 0.75 10.12
CA THR A 43 -26.85 -0.57 9.52
C THR A 43 -26.43 -1.62 10.54
N ASP A 44 -27.34 -2.52 10.89
CA ASP A 44 -27.08 -3.66 11.76
C ASP A 44 -27.06 -4.96 10.96
N ILE A 45 -26.11 -5.83 11.32
CA ILE A 45 -26.04 -7.21 10.81
C ILE A 45 -26.67 -8.17 11.81
N SER A 46 -27.49 -9.10 11.31
CA SER A 46 -27.96 -10.26 12.07
C SER A 46 -27.56 -11.57 11.40
N VAL A 47 -27.18 -12.56 12.22
CA VAL A 47 -26.69 -13.87 11.77
C VAL A 47 -27.56 -14.99 12.34
N LYS A 48 -27.87 -15.97 11.50
CA LYS A 48 -28.54 -17.22 11.89
C LYS A 48 -27.75 -18.41 11.37
N VAL A 49 -27.66 -19.47 12.17
CA VAL A 49 -27.03 -20.75 11.83
C VAL A 49 -27.98 -21.88 12.21
N ASN A 50 -28.25 -22.79 11.29
CA ASN A 50 -29.12 -23.94 11.48
C ASN A 50 -28.28 -25.19 11.73
N GLN A 51 -28.42 -25.78 12.92
CA GLN A 51 -27.65 -26.94 13.33
C GLN A 51 -27.97 -28.19 12.51
N GLN A 52 -29.22 -28.38 12.09
CA GLN A 52 -29.68 -29.63 11.48
C GLN A 52 -29.19 -29.79 10.03
N ASN A 53 -29.08 -28.70 9.27
CA ASN A 53 -28.73 -28.76 7.85
C ASN A 53 -27.44 -27.99 7.49
N GLY A 54 -26.89 -27.21 8.43
CA GLY A 54 -25.67 -26.43 8.20
C GLY A 54 -25.87 -25.13 7.43
N ASP A 55 -27.12 -24.72 7.20
CA ASP A 55 -27.42 -23.44 6.56
C ASP A 55 -27.08 -22.28 7.48
N TYR A 56 -26.53 -21.22 6.91
CA TYR A 56 -26.29 -19.98 7.63
C TYR A 56 -26.74 -18.78 6.80
N THR A 57 -27.16 -17.73 7.48
CA THR A 57 -27.69 -16.52 6.85
C THR A 57 -27.16 -15.28 7.55
N ILE A 58 -26.77 -14.29 6.74
CA ILE A 58 -26.38 -12.96 7.17
C ILE A 58 -27.38 -12.00 6.56
N THR A 59 -27.94 -11.14 7.39
CA THR A 59 -28.92 -10.12 6.98
C THR A 59 -28.42 -8.76 7.38
N SER A 60 -28.63 -7.77 6.51
CA SER A 60 -28.46 -6.36 6.79
C SER A 60 -29.83 -5.69 6.72
N ASP A 61 -30.09 -4.72 7.59
CA ASP A 61 -31.32 -3.92 7.58
C ASP A 61 -31.24 -2.69 6.66
N ASN A 62 -30.04 -2.24 6.30
CA ASN A 62 -29.83 -1.10 5.40
C ASN A 62 -28.46 -1.12 4.68
N PRO A 63 -28.36 -1.49 3.40
CA PRO A 63 -29.43 -1.98 2.55
C PRO A 63 -30.02 -3.29 3.06
N ARG A 64 -31.31 -3.52 2.74
CA ARG A 64 -32.05 -4.73 3.15
C ARG A 64 -31.64 -5.93 2.31
N TRP A 65 -30.53 -6.56 2.71
CA TRP A 65 -29.92 -7.66 1.97
C TRP A 65 -29.82 -8.93 2.78
N VAL A 66 -29.77 -10.05 2.07
CA VAL A 66 -29.66 -11.38 2.66
C VAL A 66 -28.60 -12.18 1.89
N PHE A 67 -27.64 -12.72 2.63
CA PHE A 67 -26.63 -13.65 2.16
C PHE A 67 -26.90 -15.01 2.77
N ARG A 68 -26.94 -16.08 1.96
CA ARG A 68 -27.15 -17.46 2.42
C ARG A 68 -26.07 -18.36 1.88
N GLY A 69 -25.53 -19.19 2.77
CA GLY A 69 -24.61 -20.26 2.44
C GLY A 69 -25.01 -21.51 3.23
N SER A 70 -24.35 -22.62 2.93
CA SER A 70 -24.57 -23.87 3.64
C SER A 70 -23.26 -24.64 3.75
N ILE A 71 -23.02 -25.24 4.91
CA ILE A 71 -21.95 -26.24 5.09
C ILE A 71 -22.33 -27.56 4.40
N GLY A 72 -23.62 -27.77 4.08
CA GLY A 72 -24.12 -28.95 3.36
C GLY A 72 -24.32 -30.18 4.25
N GLN A 73 -24.23 -30.04 5.57
CA GLN A 73 -24.41 -31.10 6.55
C GLN A 73 -24.71 -30.54 7.95
N ALA A 74 -25.16 -31.42 8.85
CA ALA A 74 -25.42 -31.06 10.24
C ALA A 74 -24.16 -30.56 10.97
N LEU A 75 -24.36 -29.62 11.90
CA LEU A 75 -23.31 -29.00 12.68
C LEU A 75 -23.27 -29.57 14.10
N GLU A 76 -22.08 -29.61 14.65
CA GLU A 76 -21.80 -30.02 16.03
C GLU A 76 -21.27 -28.83 16.84
N ASN A 77 -21.35 -28.93 18.16
CA ASN A 77 -20.72 -27.99 19.10
C ASN A 77 -21.05 -26.51 18.83
N ILE A 78 -22.29 -26.21 18.42
CA ILE A 78 -22.73 -24.84 18.20
C ILE A 78 -22.73 -24.06 19.52
N LYS A 79 -22.05 -22.91 19.52
CA LYS A 79 -21.92 -22.02 20.67
C LYS A 79 -22.08 -20.58 20.22
N SER A 80 -22.73 -19.78 21.05
CA SER A 80 -22.86 -18.34 20.85
C SER A 80 -22.20 -17.62 22.02
N VAL A 81 -21.32 -16.67 21.71
CA VAL A 81 -20.65 -15.83 22.69
C VAL A 81 -20.82 -14.36 22.33
N GLU A 82 -20.75 -13.51 23.33
CA GLU A 82 -20.65 -12.06 23.15
C GLU A 82 -19.29 -11.61 23.68
N GLY A 83 -18.72 -10.57 23.06
CA GLY A 83 -17.41 -10.07 23.44
C GLY A 83 -17.18 -8.66 22.91
N LYS A 84 -15.94 -8.20 23.08
CA LYS A 84 -15.47 -6.90 22.61
C LYS A 84 -14.02 -7.02 22.16
N ASP A 85 -13.69 -6.40 21.04
CA ASP A 85 -12.32 -6.24 20.57
C ASP A 85 -12.07 -4.80 20.07
N ALA A 86 -10.97 -4.58 19.35
CA ALA A 86 -10.59 -3.27 18.82
C ALA A 86 -11.57 -2.70 17.78
N ILE A 87 -12.41 -3.55 17.16
CA ILE A 87 -13.40 -3.14 16.18
C ILE A 87 -14.67 -2.70 16.89
N GLY A 88 -15.14 -3.48 17.86
CA GLY A 88 -16.30 -3.11 18.68
C GLY A 88 -16.86 -4.27 19.51
N ASP A 89 -18.06 -4.05 20.05
CA ASP A 89 -18.82 -5.10 20.73
C ASP A 89 -19.38 -6.08 19.67
N TYR A 90 -19.19 -7.37 19.88
CA TYR A 90 -19.53 -8.40 18.90
C TYR A 90 -20.36 -9.54 19.51
N LYS A 91 -21.02 -10.27 18.61
CA LYS A 91 -21.53 -11.61 18.85
C LYS A 91 -20.84 -12.57 17.89
N GLU A 92 -20.53 -13.77 18.36
CA GLU A 92 -19.88 -14.80 17.54
C GLU A 92 -20.61 -16.13 17.72
N ILE A 93 -20.93 -16.77 16.60
CA ILE A 93 -21.49 -18.13 16.58
C ILE A 93 -20.41 -19.05 16.02
N SER A 94 -19.92 -19.97 16.84
CA SER A 94 -18.95 -21.00 16.43
C SER A 94 -19.62 -22.36 16.33
N PHE A 95 -19.16 -23.20 15.41
CA PHE A 95 -19.69 -24.55 15.19
C PHE A 95 -18.62 -25.45 14.56
N GLN A 96 -18.84 -26.76 14.59
CA GLN A 96 -17.95 -27.75 14.02
C GLN A 96 -18.65 -28.62 12.99
N TRP A 97 -17.89 -29.09 12.01
CA TRP A 97 -18.31 -30.15 11.10
C TRP A 97 -17.11 -30.99 10.71
N LYS A 98 -17.39 -32.22 10.29
CA LYS A 98 -16.39 -33.12 9.74
C LYS A 98 -16.59 -33.26 8.25
N SER A 99 -15.55 -32.99 7.47
CA SER A 99 -15.50 -33.26 6.03
C SER A 99 -14.23 -34.08 5.74
N ASP A 100 -13.32 -33.58 4.90
CA ASP A 100 -11.95 -34.06 4.75
C ASP A 100 -11.09 -33.83 6.00
N ASN A 101 -11.48 -32.87 6.85
CA ASN A 101 -10.90 -32.63 8.16
C ASN A 101 -11.99 -32.37 9.21
N LEU A 102 -11.61 -32.31 10.49
CA LEU A 102 -12.43 -31.64 11.50
C LEU A 102 -12.20 -30.13 11.35
N TYR A 103 -13.26 -29.39 11.06
CA TYR A 103 -13.22 -27.94 10.96
C TYR A 103 -13.98 -27.31 12.11
N THR A 104 -13.51 -26.14 12.54
CA THR A 104 -14.31 -25.20 13.34
C THR A 104 -14.56 -23.96 12.49
N GLY A 105 -15.82 -23.60 12.33
CA GLY A 105 -16.22 -22.34 11.69
C GLY A 105 -16.74 -21.37 12.73
N SER A 106 -16.52 -20.08 12.51
CA SER A 106 -17.16 -19.04 13.30
C SER A 106 -17.66 -17.89 12.43
N ILE A 107 -18.79 -17.32 12.81
CA ILE A 107 -19.32 -16.08 12.23
C ILE A 107 -19.40 -15.04 13.34
N ARG A 108 -18.50 -14.06 13.31
CA ARG A 108 -18.47 -12.91 14.22
C ARG A 108 -19.11 -11.71 13.55
N TYR A 109 -20.04 -11.04 14.20
CA TYR A 109 -20.69 -9.82 13.70
C TYR A 109 -20.77 -8.78 14.81
N TYR A 110 -20.71 -7.51 14.43
CA TYR A 110 -20.59 -6.40 15.37
C TYR A 110 -21.91 -5.66 15.56
N ARG A 111 -22.13 -5.14 16.76
CA ARG A 111 -23.27 -4.27 17.04
C ARG A 111 -23.00 -2.90 16.41
N HIS A 112 -23.94 -2.39 15.62
CA HIS A 112 -23.89 -1.06 15.00
C HIS A 112 -22.69 -0.82 14.06
N ILE A 113 -22.05 -1.89 13.62
CA ILE A 113 -20.98 -1.87 12.63
C ILE A 113 -21.32 -2.98 11.63
N PRO A 114 -21.64 -2.67 10.36
CA PRO A 114 -22.18 -3.63 9.40
C PRO A 114 -21.07 -4.50 8.79
N VAL A 115 -20.41 -5.25 9.66
CA VAL A 115 -19.27 -6.11 9.39
C VAL A 115 -19.56 -7.51 9.95
N ALA A 116 -19.25 -8.53 9.16
CA ALA A 116 -19.14 -9.91 9.63
C ALA A 116 -17.77 -10.50 9.25
N PHE A 117 -17.12 -11.16 10.21
CA PHE A 117 -15.99 -12.04 9.94
C PHE A 117 -16.41 -13.48 9.95
N PHE A 118 -15.78 -14.25 9.08
CA PHE A 118 -15.86 -15.70 9.03
C PHE A 118 -14.48 -16.23 9.34
N SER A 119 -14.37 -17.18 10.27
CA SER A 119 -13.12 -17.90 10.50
C SER A 119 -13.31 -19.38 10.16
N LEU A 120 -12.30 -19.96 9.52
CA LEU A 120 -12.19 -21.38 9.23
C LEU A 120 -10.92 -21.91 9.90
N ASP A 121 -11.11 -22.72 10.92
CA ASP A 121 -10.04 -23.27 11.74
C ASP A 121 -9.85 -24.77 11.45
N VAL A 122 -8.59 -25.22 11.52
CA VAL A 122 -8.20 -26.64 11.44
C VAL A 122 -7.53 -27.08 12.77
N PRO A 123 -8.32 -27.49 13.78
CA PRO A 123 -7.82 -27.76 15.15
C PRO A 123 -6.78 -28.87 15.26
N HIS A 124 -6.64 -29.69 14.22
CA HIS A 124 -5.69 -30.81 14.17
C HIS A 124 -4.61 -30.62 13.11
N GLY A 125 -4.59 -29.46 12.44
CA GLY A 125 -3.80 -29.23 11.23
C GLY A 125 -4.37 -29.98 10.04
N ALA A 126 -3.84 -29.73 8.86
CA ALA A 126 -4.33 -30.35 7.63
C ALA A 126 -3.21 -30.51 6.61
N LYS A 127 -3.20 -31.60 5.85
CA LYS A 127 -2.27 -31.72 4.71
C LYS A 127 -2.66 -30.75 3.59
N HIS A 128 -3.95 -30.60 3.35
CA HIS A 128 -4.56 -29.66 2.41
C HIS A 128 -5.91 -29.22 3.00
N ILE A 129 -6.50 -28.14 2.49
CA ILE A 129 -7.85 -27.70 2.86
C ILE A 129 -8.74 -27.68 1.62
N GLY A 130 -9.81 -28.47 1.64
CA GLY A 130 -10.82 -28.47 0.57
C GLY A 130 -11.98 -27.50 0.81
N ALA A 131 -12.13 -27.01 2.05
CA ALA A 131 -13.23 -26.15 2.44
C ALA A 131 -12.96 -24.66 2.15
N ALA A 132 -13.98 -23.97 1.63
CA ALA A 132 -14.03 -22.50 1.58
C ALA A 132 -15.15 -22.04 2.53
N PHE A 133 -14.86 -21.02 3.34
CA PHE A 133 -15.82 -20.48 4.28
C PHE A 133 -15.58 -18.97 4.50
N PRO A 134 -16.56 -18.11 4.18
CA PRO A 134 -17.92 -18.45 3.72
C PRO A 134 -17.94 -18.93 2.26
N SER A 135 -19.00 -19.65 1.91
CA SER A 135 -19.42 -19.94 0.54
C SER A 135 -20.91 -19.61 0.39
N PHE A 136 -21.22 -18.48 -0.23
CA PHE A 136 -22.59 -18.02 -0.43
C PHE A 136 -23.11 -18.44 -1.79
N THR A 137 -24.33 -18.97 -1.82
CA THR A 137 -25.07 -19.35 -3.04
C THR A 137 -26.31 -18.49 -3.28
N SER A 138 -26.67 -17.64 -2.33
CA SER A 138 -27.68 -16.60 -2.48
C SER A 138 -27.16 -15.32 -1.84
N PHE A 139 -27.18 -14.23 -2.59
CA PHE A 139 -26.70 -12.90 -2.20
C PHE A 139 -27.37 -11.87 -3.13
N PRO A 140 -27.27 -10.55 -2.85
CA PRO A 140 -27.84 -9.52 -3.71
C PRO A 140 -27.44 -9.68 -5.17
N GLN A 141 -28.42 -9.64 -6.06
CA GLN A 141 -28.24 -9.88 -7.51
C GLN A 141 -28.27 -8.57 -8.29
N SER A 142 -27.91 -8.64 -9.58
CA SER A 142 -27.87 -7.48 -10.48
C SER A 142 -26.89 -6.38 -10.03
N MET A 143 -25.79 -6.79 -9.41
CA MET A 143 -24.72 -5.90 -8.94
C MET A 143 -23.63 -5.77 -10.01
N HIS A 144 -22.98 -4.59 -10.04
CA HIS A 144 -21.74 -4.35 -10.78
C HIS A 144 -20.56 -4.92 -9.99
N PRO A 145 -19.81 -5.90 -10.54
CA PRO A 145 -18.64 -6.43 -9.87
C PRO A 145 -17.40 -5.57 -10.12
N PHE A 146 -16.55 -5.44 -9.12
CA PHE A 146 -15.24 -4.81 -9.23
C PHE A 146 -14.18 -5.59 -8.43
N SER A 147 -12.99 -5.76 -9.02
CA SER A 147 -11.82 -6.33 -8.34
C SER A 147 -10.53 -5.88 -9.03
N TYR A 148 -9.40 -6.40 -8.55
CA TYR A 148 -8.09 -6.17 -9.16
C TYR A 148 -7.56 -7.42 -9.84
N GLN A 149 -6.79 -7.24 -10.91
CA GLN A 149 -6.14 -8.33 -11.64
C GLN A 149 -4.89 -8.83 -10.90
N ASN A 150 -4.53 -10.09 -11.10
CA ASN A 150 -3.27 -10.66 -10.58
C ASN A 150 -2.11 -10.39 -11.54
N GLU A 151 -1.89 -9.11 -11.82
CA GLU A 151 -0.87 -8.60 -12.73
C GLU A 151 -0.06 -7.52 -12.02
N VAL A 152 1.08 -7.15 -12.61
CA VAL A 152 1.95 -6.10 -12.08
C VAL A 152 1.17 -4.80 -11.86
N PHE A 153 1.37 -4.17 -10.69
CA PHE A 153 0.63 -3.00 -10.19
C PHE A 153 -0.83 -3.22 -9.86
N ALA A 154 -1.36 -4.46 -9.96
CA ALA A 154 -2.75 -4.80 -9.69
C ALA A 154 -3.77 -3.94 -10.46
N PRO A 155 -3.83 -3.98 -11.80
CA PRO A 155 -4.78 -3.16 -12.56
C PRO A 155 -6.23 -3.41 -12.13
N HIS A 156 -7.01 -2.35 -12.01
CA HIS A 156 -8.44 -2.43 -11.73
C HIS A 156 -9.23 -3.11 -12.86
N GLN A 157 -10.43 -3.61 -12.54
CA GLN A 157 -11.37 -4.14 -13.53
C GLN A 157 -12.80 -4.23 -12.96
N PHE A 158 -13.80 -4.06 -13.83
CA PHE A 158 -15.21 -4.32 -13.53
C PHE A 158 -15.59 -5.79 -13.79
N LYS A 159 -14.76 -6.69 -13.25
CA LYS A 159 -14.85 -8.15 -13.32
C LYS A 159 -14.25 -8.72 -12.04
N LEU A 160 -14.55 -9.99 -11.75
CA LEU A 160 -14.02 -10.69 -10.58
C LEU A 160 -12.80 -11.53 -10.95
N SER A 161 -11.72 -11.39 -10.19
CA SER A 161 -10.56 -12.29 -10.24
C SER A 161 -10.55 -13.25 -9.06
N GLN A 162 -10.39 -14.54 -9.35
CA GLN A 162 -10.31 -15.60 -8.35
C GLN A 162 -8.90 -15.72 -7.74
N ILE A 163 -8.52 -14.70 -6.98
CA ILE A 163 -7.18 -14.49 -6.39
C ILE A 163 -7.33 -13.90 -4.98
N SER A 164 -6.23 -13.60 -4.29
CA SER A 164 -6.28 -12.80 -3.05
C SER A 164 -6.54 -11.32 -3.37
N THR A 165 -7.80 -10.92 -3.41
CA THR A 165 -8.22 -9.54 -3.72
C THR A 165 -9.59 -9.27 -3.11
N PRO A 166 -9.92 -8.04 -2.71
CA PRO A 166 -11.30 -7.68 -2.38
C PRO A 166 -12.21 -7.75 -3.61
N TRP A 167 -13.41 -8.31 -3.43
CA TRP A 167 -14.50 -8.23 -4.39
C TRP A 167 -15.52 -7.21 -3.89
N LEU A 168 -15.63 -6.10 -4.62
CA LEU A 168 -16.66 -5.10 -4.43
C LEU A 168 -17.84 -5.41 -5.35
N PHE A 169 -19.05 -5.31 -4.80
CA PHE A 169 -20.29 -5.35 -5.56
C PHE A 169 -21.09 -4.10 -5.21
N PHE A 170 -21.57 -3.38 -6.22
CA PHE A 170 -22.38 -2.17 -6.03
C PHE A 170 -23.53 -2.10 -7.05
N ASN A 171 -24.56 -1.28 -6.79
CA ASN A 171 -25.66 -1.05 -7.72
C ASN A 171 -25.81 0.44 -8.10
N ASP A 172 -26.79 0.75 -8.95
CA ASP A 172 -27.07 2.11 -9.43
C ASP A 172 -27.67 3.04 -8.34
N GLN A 173 -27.84 2.53 -7.10
CA GLN A 173 -28.28 3.28 -5.92
C GLN A 173 -27.13 3.52 -4.94
N ASP A 174 -25.88 3.24 -5.35
CA ASP A 174 -24.67 3.29 -4.52
C ASP A 174 -24.65 2.32 -3.32
N GLU A 175 -25.62 1.41 -3.21
CA GLU A 175 -25.58 0.35 -2.20
C GLU A 175 -24.46 -0.62 -2.56
N ALA A 176 -23.62 -0.99 -1.59
CA ALA A 176 -22.46 -1.82 -1.87
C ALA A 176 -22.13 -2.82 -0.75
N PHE A 177 -21.47 -3.91 -1.12
CA PHE A 177 -20.82 -4.82 -0.18
C PHE A 177 -19.42 -5.19 -0.68
N ILE A 178 -18.51 -5.40 0.26
CA ILE A 178 -17.17 -5.93 -0.03
C ILE A 178 -17.00 -7.25 0.70
N ILE A 179 -16.57 -8.28 -0.04
CA ILE A 179 -16.08 -9.53 0.53
C ILE A 179 -14.61 -9.71 0.15
N SER A 180 -13.76 -10.04 1.13
CA SER A 180 -12.34 -10.24 0.88
C SER A 180 -11.73 -11.22 1.88
N PRO A 181 -10.56 -11.82 1.56
CA PRO A 181 -9.72 -12.38 2.61
C PRO A 181 -9.43 -11.31 3.64
N ALA A 182 -9.38 -11.71 4.91
CA ALA A 182 -9.02 -10.89 6.04
C ALA A 182 -7.78 -11.42 6.77
N SER A 183 -7.20 -12.53 6.30
CA SER A 183 -5.91 -13.06 6.72
C SER A 183 -5.26 -13.91 5.63
N ASP A 184 -4.02 -14.33 5.88
CA ASP A 184 -3.27 -15.28 5.04
C ASP A 184 -3.17 -14.86 3.57
N PHE A 185 -3.00 -13.55 3.35
CA PHE A 185 -3.16 -12.90 2.05
C PHE A 185 -2.31 -13.55 0.94
N MET A 186 -1.10 -13.99 1.26
CA MET A 186 -0.20 -14.65 0.30
C MET A 186 -0.75 -15.97 -0.25
N VAL A 187 -1.60 -16.65 0.52
CA VAL A 187 -2.11 -17.99 0.19
C VAL A 187 -3.64 -18.05 0.21
N SER A 188 -4.31 -16.90 0.29
CA SER A 188 -5.77 -16.79 0.24
C SER A 188 -6.26 -16.67 -1.20
N LYS A 189 -7.53 -17.04 -1.43
CA LYS A 189 -8.13 -17.04 -2.76
C LYS A 189 -9.63 -16.80 -2.67
N MET A 190 -10.11 -15.82 -3.44
CA MET A 190 -11.53 -15.68 -3.75
C MET A 190 -11.94 -16.71 -4.80
N VAL A 191 -13.13 -17.29 -4.64
CA VAL A 191 -13.64 -18.36 -5.50
C VAL A 191 -15.10 -18.08 -5.88
N GLY A 192 -15.48 -18.49 -7.08
CA GLY A 192 -16.84 -18.29 -7.62
C GLY A 192 -16.89 -17.34 -8.80
N ASN A 193 -18.11 -17.08 -9.28
CA ASN A 193 -18.38 -16.28 -10.47
C ASN A 193 -19.11 -14.97 -10.17
N GLY A 194 -19.44 -14.70 -8.90
CA GLY A 194 -20.18 -13.50 -8.51
C GLY A 194 -21.64 -13.46 -8.95
N LYS A 195 -22.19 -14.58 -9.44
CA LYS A 195 -23.58 -14.72 -9.87
C LYS A 195 -24.27 -15.82 -9.07
N ASP A 196 -23.71 -17.02 -9.13
CA ASP A 196 -24.23 -18.21 -8.46
C ASP A 196 -23.49 -18.48 -7.15
N THR A 197 -22.24 -18.05 -7.05
CA THR A 197 -21.40 -18.31 -5.89
C THR A 197 -20.36 -17.21 -5.67
N ILE A 198 -20.21 -16.83 -4.40
CA ILE A 198 -19.08 -16.04 -3.89
C ILE A 198 -18.52 -16.77 -2.67
N ALA A 199 -17.22 -17.02 -2.66
CA ALA A 199 -16.55 -17.74 -1.59
C ALA A 199 -15.14 -17.21 -1.36
N SER A 200 -14.63 -17.44 -0.17
CA SER A 200 -13.24 -17.16 0.19
C SER A 200 -12.64 -18.38 0.88
N GLY A 201 -11.40 -18.70 0.51
CA GLY A 201 -10.67 -19.84 1.01
C GLY A 201 -9.18 -19.70 0.76
N LEU A 202 -8.49 -20.83 0.73
CA LEU A 202 -7.04 -20.88 0.50
C LEU A 202 -6.71 -21.36 -0.91
N ALA A 203 -5.50 -21.04 -1.36
CA ALA A 203 -4.95 -21.55 -2.60
C ALA A 203 -4.91 -23.09 -2.56
N PRO A 204 -5.37 -23.78 -3.62
CA PRO A 204 -5.43 -25.25 -3.63
C PRO A 204 -4.04 -25.91 -3.57
N GLU A 205 -2.98 -25.17 -3.90
CA GLU A 205 -1.59 -25.62 -3.83
C GLU A 205 -0.99 -25.51 -2.42
N LEU A 206 -1.70 -24.91 -1.46
CA LEU A 206 -1.25 -24.76 -0.08
C LEU A 206 -1.28 -26.11 0.64
N GLU A 207 -0.15 -26.48 1.22
CA GLU A 207 0.00 -27.73 1.95
C GLU A 207 0.46 -27.53 3.40
N ASN A 208 0.23 -28.57 4.22
CA ASN A 208 0.78 -28.72 5.58
C ASN A 208 0.43 -27.55 6.52
N LEU A 209 -0.87 -27.32 6.68
CA LEU A 209 -1.40 -26.37 7.65
C LEU A 209 -1.10 -26.84 9.08
N PRO A 210 -0.53 -25.96 9.93
CA PRO A 210 -0.23 -26.31 11.30
C PRO A 210 -1.51 -26.51 12.10
N LYS A 211 -1.36 -27.20 13.23
CA LYS A 211 -2.41 -27.33 14.23
C LYS A 211 -2.90 -25.94 14.65
N ASP A 212 -4.21 -25.81 14.83
CA ASP A 212 -4.87 -24.59 15.31
C ASP A 212 -4.72 -23.39 14.35
N PHE A 213 -4.38 -23.66 13.06
CA PHE A 213 -4.42 -22.65 12.00
C PHE A 213 -5.84 -22.13 11.77
N SER A 214 -5.96 -20.83 11.52
CA SER A 214 -7.22 -20.11 11.31
C SER A 214 -7.10 -19.17 10.11
N HIS A 215 -8.03 -19.30 9.17
CA HIS A 215 -8.18 -18.39 8.03
C HIS A 215 -9.41 -17.51 8.20
N LYS A 216 -9.31 -16.22 7.88
CA LYS A 216 -10.39 -15.24 8.05
C LYS A 216 -10.81 -14.61 6.74
N THR A 217 -12.12 -14.37 6.64
CA THR A 217 -12.76 -13.58 5.58
C THR A 217 -13.58 -12.47 6.22
N ILE A 218 -13.66 -11.31 5.57
CA ILE A 218 -14.53 -10.20 5.96
C ILE A 218 -15.64 -10.02 4.92
N LEU A 219 -16.85 -9.74 5.40
CA LEU A 219 -17.97 -9.18 4.63
C LEU A 219 -18.37 -7.86 5.28
N ILE A 220 -18.49 -6.80 4.48
CA ILE A 220 -19.06 -5.52 4.89
C ILE A 220 -20.23 -5.17 3.99
N VAL A 221 -21.23 -4.47 4.53
CA VAL A 221 -22.41 -4.02 3.79
C VAL A 221 -22.65 -2.55 4.11
N ASP A 222 -22.85 -1.72 3.10
CA ASP A 222 -22.95 -0.28 3.30
C ASP A 222 -23.71 0.46 2.18
N ASN A 223 -24.00 1.74 2.42
CA ASN A 223 -24.51 2.69 1.45
C ASN A 223 -23.41 3.68 1.05
N GLY A 224 -22.90 3.56 -0.16
CA GLY A 224 -21.84 4.37 -0.74
C GLY A 224 -20.60 3.55 -1.07
N ILE A 225 -20.13 3.62 -2.32
CA ILE A 225 -18.94 2.87 -2.78
C ILE A 225 -17.68 3.29 -2.01
N GLY A 226 -17.43 4.60 -1.89
CA GLY A 226 -16.28 5.11 -1.13
C GLY A 226 -16.36 4.79 0.36
N HIS A 227 -17.55 4.95 0.96
CA HIS A 227 -17.77 4.62 2.38
C HIS A 227 -17.55 3.11 2.66
N SER A 228 -17.94 2.24 1.72
CA SER A 228 -17.68 0.80 1.79
C SER A 228 -16.18 0.49 1.85
N TRP A 229 -15.36 1.17 1.03
CA TRP A 229 -13.90 1.03 1.08
C TRP A 229 -13.31 1.54 2.40
N ASP A 230 -13.80 2.67 2.91
CA ASP A 230 -13.37 3.20 4.21
C ASP A 230 -13.72 2.26 5.36
N LEU A 231 -14.95 1.75 5.40
CA LEU A 231 -15.38 0.78 6.42
C LEU A 231 -14.54 -0.50 6.34
N TRP A 232 -14.39 -1.07 5.16
CA TRP A 232 -13.57 -2.27 4.92
C TRP A 232 -12.13 -2.06 5.38
N GLY A 233 -11.49 -1.00 4.89
CA GLY A 233 -10.09 -0.69 5.17
C GLY A 233 -9.83 -0.36 6.63
N ASN A 234 -10.63 0.51 7.24
CA ASN A 234 -10.51 0.87 8.66
C ASN A 234 -10.74 -0.33 9.57
N THR A 235 -11.66 -1.23 9.22
CA THR A 235 -11.92 -2.45 10.00
C THR A 235 -10.72 -3.39 9.95
N LEU A 236 -10.14 -3.62 8.77
CA LEU A 236 -8.96 -4.46 8.65
C LEU A 236 -7.72 -3.82 9.30
N MET A 237 -7.54 -2.51 9.20
CA MET A 237 -6.47 -1.83 9.92
C MET A 237 -6.61 -1.98 11.45
N LYS A 238 -7.82 -1.86 12.00
CA LYS A 238 -8.08 -2.16 13.43
C LYS A 238 -7.78 -3.61 13.79
N LEU A 239 -8.12 -4.57 12.92
CA LEU A 239 -7.82 -6.00 13.12
C LEU A 239 -6.31 -6.26 13.26
N TYR A 240 -5.48 -5.51 12.54
CA TYR A 240 -4.03 -5.69 12.49
C TYR A 240 -3.23 -4.66 13.31
N ASP A 241 -3.90 -3.79 14.08
CA ASP A 241 -3.28 -2.62 14.74
C ASP A 241 -2.43 -1.79 13.78
N LYS A 242 -2.87 -1.67 12.52
CA LYS A 242 -2.24 -0.77 11.55
C LYS A 242 -2.75 0.64 11.76
N LYS A 243 -1.80 1.57 11.79
CA LYS A 243 -2.05 3.00 11.81
C LYS A 243 -1.73 3.54 10.43
N ARG A 244 -2.73 4.15 9.78
CA ARG A 244 -2.48 4.96 8.58
C ARG A 244 -1.61 6.16 9.02
N PRO A 245 -0.42 6.36 8.44
CA PRO A 245 0.38 7.55 8.71
C PRO A 245 -0.38 8.79 8.22
N SER A 246 -0.17 9.95 8.85
CA SER A 246 -0.65 11.20 8.26
C SER A 246 -0.02 11.41 6.88
N ASN A 247 -0.66 12.19 6.01
CA ASN A 247 -0.07 12.59 4.74
C ASN A 247 1.17 13.49 4.90
N GLU A 248 1.65 13.77 6.12
CA GLU A 248 2.91 14.48 6.37
C GLU A 248 3.84 13.70 7.33
N ALA A 249 3.60 12.41 7.50
CA ALA A 249 4.25 11.61 8.54
C ALA A 249 5.76 11.47 8.37
N ASP A 250 6.24 11.48 7.13
CA ASP A 250 7.64 11.34 6.76
C ASP A 250 8.03 12.37 5.68
N ALA A 251 9.33 12.45 5.35
CA ALA A 251 9.81 13.45 4.39
C ALA A 251 9.34 13.17 2.95
N VAL A 252 9.07 11.91 2.60
CA VAL A 252 8.61 11.49 1.26
C VAL A 252 7.17 11.96 1.03
N LEU A 253 6.34 11.85 2.06
CA LEU A 253 4.97 12.36 2.04
C LEU A 253 4.92 13.87 2.21
N LYS A 254 5.77 14.45 3.05
CA LYS A 254 5.65 15.87 3.42
C LYS A 254 6.20 16.83 2.38
N TYR A 255 7.31 16.49 1.73
CA TYR A 255 8.09 17.43 0.93
C TYR A 255 8.16 17.00 -0.53
N PHE A 256 8.35 17.98 -1.42
CA PHE A 256 8.69 17.71 -2.82
C PHE A 256 10.07 17.05 -2.91
N GLY A 257 10.18 15.97 -3.70
CA GLY A 257 11.41 15.21 -3.88
C GLY A 257 11.95 15.17 -5.30
N TYR A 258 13.17 14.64 -5.42
CA TYR A 258 13.78 14.32 -6.71
C TYR A 258 13.94 12.81 -6.86
N TRP A 259 13.54 12.26 -8.01
CA TRP A 259 13.57 10.83 -8.31
C TRP A 259 14.50 10.50 -9.46
N THR A 260 15.16 9.34 -9.37
CA THR A 260 16.07 8.83 -10.39
C THR A 260 15.56 7.53 -11.04
N ASP A 261 14.25 7.32 -11.00
CA ASP A 261 13.55 6.13 -11.49
C ASP A 261 13.43 6.07 -13.01
N ASN A 262 12.96 4.94 -13.52
CA ASN A 262 12.71 4.75 -14.94
C ASN A 262 11.83 5.85 -15.54
N GLY A 263 12.43 6.69 -16.39
CA GLY A 263 11.81 7.88 -16.97
C GLY A 263 12.42 9.21 -16.50
N ALA A 264 13.19 9.21 -15.41
CA ALA A 264 14.03 10.32 -14.98
C ALA A 264 15.24 10.52 -15.91
N ASP A 265 15.78 11.74 -15.96
CA ASP A 265 16.96 12.05 -16.79
C ASP A 265 18.26 11.48 -16.21
N TYR A 266 18.28 11.18 -14.91
CA TYR A 266 19.41 10.52 -14.23
C TYR A 266 19.08 9.09 -13.82
N TYR A 267 18.24 8.38 -14.58
CA TYR A 267 18.10 6.93 -14.49
C TYR A 267 19.12 6.25 -15.41
N TYR A 268 20.07 5.49 -14.84
CA TYR A 268 21.24 4.96 -15.56
C TYR A 268 21.92 6.02 -16.45
N ASN A 269 22.02 7.24 -15.96
CA ASN A 269 22.53 8.37 -16.72
C ASN A 269 23.12 9.44 -15.80
N TYR A 270 24.24 10.02 -16.20
CA TYR A 270 24.94 11.06 -15.44
C TYR A 270 25.90 11.84 -16.34
N ASP A 271 26.40 12.98 -15.83
CA ASP A 271 27.47 13.72 -16.49
C ASP A 271 28.80 12.97 -16.33
N THR A 272 29.31 12.39 -17.41
CA THR A 272 30.53 11.57 -17.40
C THR A 272 31.78 12.33 -16.98
N THR A 273 31.78 13.66 -17.03
CA THR A 273 32.89 14.49 -16.55
C THR A 273 32.87 14.65 -15.02
N LEU A 274 31.70 14.51 -14.40
CA LEU A 274 31.51 14.62 -12.95
C LEU A 274 31.48 13.25 -12.26
N GLY A 275 30.93 12.24 -12.93
CA GLY A 275 30.51 11.00 -12.30
C GLY A 275 29.12 11.13 -11.64
N TYR A 276 28.52 10.00 -11.31
CA TYR A 276 27.11 9.93 -10.85
C TYR A 276 26.86 10.73 -9.57
N ALA A 277 27.59 10.43 -8.50
CA ALA A 277 27.42 11.10 -7.22
C ALA A 277 27.59 12.63 -7.34
N ARG A 278 28.59 13.10 -8.08
CA ARG A 278 28.81 14.55 -8.26
C ARG A 278 27.79 15.20 -9.19
N THR A 279 27.22 14.47 -10.14
CA THR A 279 26.09 14.95 -10.95
C THR A 279 24.90 15.27 -10.05
N LEU A 280 24.52 14.36 -9.14
CA LEU A 280 23.41 14.59 -8.22
C LEU A 280 23.72 15.70 -7.20
N LEU A 281 24.96 15.82 -6.72
CA LEU A 281 25.37 16.94 -5.86
C LEU A 281 25.30 18.28 -6.59
N ALA A 282 25.67 18.33 -7.87
CA ALA A 282 25.57 19.53 -8.69
C ALA A 282 24.10 19.92 -8.93
N LEU A 283 23.23 18.94 -9.20
CA LEU A 283 21.79 19.13 -9.30
C LEU A 283 21.22 19.74 -8.02
N HIS A 284 21.48 19.14 -6.86
CA HIS A 284 20.99 19.67 -5.58
C HIS A 284 21.53 21.09 -5.31
N LYS A 285 22.79 21.36 -5.65
CA LYS A 285 23.35 22.71 -5.55
C LYS A 285 22.60 23.71 -6.44
N GLN A 286 22.28 23.34 -7.68
CA GLN A 286 21.52 24.20 -8.59
C GLN A 286 20.10 24.45 -8.07
N TYR A 287 19.40 23.43 -7.61
CA TYR A 287 18.07 23.57 -7.00
C TYR A 287 18.10 24.59 -5.84
N ASN A 288 19.11 24.52 -4.97
CA ASN A 288 19.29 25.51 -3.90
C ASN A 288 19.52 26.93 -4.43
N GLN A 289 20.33 27.08 -5.48
CA GLN A 289 20.59 28.39 -6.11
C GLN A 289 19.35 28.98 -6.78
N GLU A 290 18.52 28.11 -7.36
CA GLU A 290 17.26 28.49 -7.99
C GLU A 290 16.11 28.61 -6.99
N GLY A 291 16.30 28.23 -5.73
CA GLY A 291 15.25 28.25 -4.71
C GLY A 291 14.15 27.23 -4.96
N ILE A 292 14.49 26.06 -5.50
CA ILE A 292 13.61 24.89 -5.59
C ILE A 292 13.91 24.00 -4.36
N PRO A 293 13.02 23.94 -3.36
CA PRO A 293 13.26 23.21 -2.12
C PRO A 293 13.06 21.69 -2.31
N LEU A 294 14.14 20.92 -2.17
CA LEU A 294 14.10 19.46 -2.14
C LEU A 294 14.06 18.95 -0.70
N GLY A 295 13.15 18.03 -0.40
CA GLY A 295 13.06 17.36 0.90
C GLY A 295 13.82 16.04 0.98
N TYR A 296 14.04 15.37 -0.15
CA TYR A 296 14.73 14.09 -0.24
C TYR A 296 15.26 13.83 -1.66
N MET A 297 16.16 12.84 -1.77
CA MET A 297 16.72 12.36 -3.03
C MET A 297 16.51 10.84 -3.11
N GLN A 298 15.89 10.36 -4.19
CA GLN A 298 15.76 8.93 -4.41
C GLN A 298 16.90 8.40 -5.29
N LEU A 299 17.37 7.18 -4.97
CA LEU A 299 18.33 6.41 -5.75
C LEU A 299 17.68 5.11 -6.24
N ASP A 300 17.45 5.02 -7.55
CA ASP A 300 16.81 3.86 -8.17
C ASP A 300 17.79 2.70 -8.40
N SER A 301 17.35 1.63 -9.05
CA SER A 301 18.04 0.37 -9.33
C SER A 301 19.46 0.44 -9.88
N TRP A 302 20.01 1.61 -10.21
CA TRP A 302 21.38 1.82 -10.67
C TRP A 302 22.44 1.94 -9.56
N TRP A 303 22.09 2.15 -8.28
CA TRP A 303 23.11 2.48 -7.24
C TRP A 303 23.93 1.30 -6.67
N TYR A 304 23.59 0.06 -7.03
CA TYR A 304 24.19 -1.18 -6.51
C TYR A 304 24.43 -2.23 -7.59
N GLU A 305 25.20 -3.27 -7.24
CA GLU A 305 25.65 -4.31 -8.17
C GLU A 305 24.56 -5.31 -8.55
N LYS A 306 24.48 -5.62 -9.85
CA LYS A 306 23.52 -6.57 -10.42
C LYS A 306 24.18 -7.62 -11.30
N SER A 307 23.45 -8.71 -11.47
CA SER A 307 23.85 -9.83 -12.31
C SER A 307 23.73 -9.53 -13.80
N ILE A 308 24.28 -10.47 -14.56
CA ILE A 308 23.98 -10.83 -15.94
C ILE A 308 22.55 -10.83 -16.44
N ASP A 309 21.63 -11.15 -15.56
CA ASP A 309 20.63 -12.13 -15.95
C ASP A 309 19.23 -11.66 -15.61
N ASP A 310 18.33 -11.85 -16.55
CA ASP A 310 16.95 -11.51 -16.38
C ASP A 310 16.26 -12.41 -15.32
N PRO A 311 15.01 -12.09 -14.92
CA PRO A 311 14.24 -12.89 -13.97
C PRO A 311 13.89 -14.31 -14.46
N ASP A 312 14.16 -14.65 -15.72
CA ASP A 312 14.02 -16.00 -16.26
C ASP A 312 15.36 -16.76 -16.28
N GLY A 313 16.44 -16.14 -15.80
CA GLY A 313 17.79 -16.69 -15.80
C GLY A 313 18.47 -16.66 -17.17
N LYS A 314 17.94 -15.88 -18.12
CA LYS A 314 18.59 -15.66 -19.41
C LYS A 314 19.61 -14.54 -19.26
N PRO A 315 20.85 -14.74 -19.74
CA PRO A 315 21.85 -13.70 -19.70
C PRO A 315 21.47 -12.56 -20.65
N ASP A 316 21.40 -11.36 -20.10
CA ASP A 316 21.40 -10.07 -20.77
C ASP A 316 22.61 -9.26 -20.27
N ALA A 317 23.75 -9.53 -20.89
CA ALA A 317 25.00 -8.83 -20.60
C ALA A 317 25.03 -7.40 -21.19
N ASP A 318 23.92 -6.90 -21.74
CA ASP A 318 23.87 -5.55 -22.27
C ASP A 318 23.88 -4.49 -21.16
N HIS A 319 24.32 -3.30 -21.54
CA HIS A 319 24.32 -2.13 -20.69
C HIS A 319 22.94 -1.49 -20.66
N LYS A 320 22.51 -1.07 -19.48
CA LYS A 320 21.33 -0.20 -19.36
C LYS A 320 21.53 1.11 -20.12
N ASN A 321 22.74 1.65 -20.10
CA ASN A 321 23.14 2.77 -20.94
C ASN A 321 24.50 2.50 -21.60
N LYS A 322 24.49 2.33 -22.93
CA LYS A 322 25.67 2.02 -23.76
C LYS A 322 26.69 3.15 -23.85
N ASN A 323 26.30 4.36 -23.49
CA ASN A 323 27.19 5.52 -23.50
C ASN A 323 27.98 5.66 -22.19
N LEU A 324 27.71 4.79 -21.21
CA LEU A 324 28.40 4.77 -19.93
C LEU A 324 29.32 3.54 -19.84
N PRO A 325 30.33 3.57 -18.96
CA PRO A 325 31.21 2.43 -18.77
C PRO A 325 30.46 1.15 -18.39
N GLU A 326 31.06 0.02 -18.75
CA GLU A 326 30.64 -1.26 -18.23
C GLU A 326 30.81 -1.30 -16.70
N GLY A 327 29.84 -1.91 -16.02
CA GLY A 327 29.88 -2.11 -14.58
C GLY A 327 28.70 -2.93 -14.10
N ALA A 328 28.86 -3.63 -12.97
CA ALA A 328 27.78 -4.42 -12.38
C ALA A 328 26.55 -3.56 -12.03
N TRP A 329 26.76 -2.27 -11.77
CA TRP A 329 25.69 -1.29 -11.59
C TRP A 329 24.91 -0.95 -12.86
N ASN A 330 25.47 -1.10 -14.07
CA ASN A 330 24.88 -0.68 -15.36
C ASN A 330 24.20 -1.84 -16.11
N ARG A 331 23.48 -2.70 -15.40
CA ARG A 331 22.93 -3.98 -15.92
C ARG A 331 21.43 -4.15 -15.69
N TYR A 332 20.82 -5.08 -16.42
CA TYR A 332 19.39 -5.41 -16.31
C TYR A 332 19.06 -6.45 -15.22
N GLY A 333 20.05 -7.12 -14.64
CA GLY A 333 19.79 -8.29 -13.80
C GLY A 333 19.31 -8.05 -12.38
N GLY A 334 19.30 -9.13 -11.61
CA GLY A 334 18.92 -9.18 -10.20
C GLY A 334 20.03 -8.72 -9.26
N LEU A 335 19.68 -8.49 -7.99
CA LEU A 335 20.60 -8.03 -6.96
C LEU A 335 21.75 -9.03 -6.73
N MET A 336 22.99 -8.55 -6.75
CA MET A 336 24.17 -9.32 -6.36
C MET A 336 24.70 -8.89 -4.99
N GLU A 337 24.94 -7.61 -4.79
CA GLU A 337 25.36 -7.02 -3.51
C GLU A 337 24.57 -5.74 -3.26
N TYR A 338 23.97 -5.63 -2.06
CA TYR A 338 23.09 -4.50 -1.70
C TYR A 338 23.83 -3.46 -0.85
N THR A 339 24.94 -3.00 -1.41
CA THR A 339 25.74 -1.89 -0.88
C THR A 339 26.02 -0.94 -2.05
N ALA A 340 26.47 0.28 -1.75
CA ALA A 340 26.72 1.24 -2.82
C ALA A 340 27.89 0.79 -3.69
N ASP A 341 27.65 0.71 -5.00
CA ASP A 341 28.67 0.34 -5.97
C ASP A 341 29.85 1.31 -5.88
N LYS A 342 31.07 0.78 -5.79
CA LYS A 342 32.29 1.55 -5.53
C LYS A 342 32.71 2.44 -6.70
N PHE A 343 32.30 2.11 -7.92
CA PHE A 343 32.54 2.98 -9.08
C PHE A 343 31.67 4.24 -8.99
N LEU A 344 30.41 4.07 -8.58
CA LEU A 344 29.46 5.18 -8.43
C LEU A 344 29.71 6.02 -7.17
N PHE A 345 30.02 5.34 -6.06
CA PHE A 345 30.17 5.90 -4.73
C PHE A 345 31.48 5.41 -4.09
N PRO A 346 32.65 5.96 -4.48
CA PRO A 346 33.95 5.47 -4.03
C PRO A 346 34.20 5.58 -2.52
N HIS A 347 33.40 6.38 -1.81
CA HIS A 347 33.44 6.55 -0.36
C HIS A 347 32.20 5.98 0.35
N GLY A 348 31.37 5.21 -0.36
CA GLY A 348 30.14 4.61 0.14
C GLY A 348 28.97 5.58 0.28
N LEU A 349 27.80 5.00 0.58
CA LEU A 349 26.52 5.74 0.59
C LEU A 349 26.44 6.77 1.72
N ALA A 350 26.94 6.43 2.92
CA ALA A 350 26.94 7.35 4.06
C ALA A 350 27.74 8.64 3.78
N TRP A 351 28.89 8.52 3.12
CA TRP A 351 29.67 9.68 2.72
C TRP A 351 28.91 10.55 1.71
N PHE A 352 28.29 9.91 0.71
CA PHE A 352 27.46 10.61 -0.27
C PHE A 352 26.29 11.34 0.40
N GLN A 353 25.56 10.69 1.30
CA GLN A 353 24.45 11.28 2.04
C GLN A 353 24.91 12.50 2.85
N HIS A 354 26.06 12.42 3.52
CA HIS A 354 26.65 13.55 4.24
C HIS A 354 26.96 14.76 3.34
N GLN A 355 27.41 14.52 2.09
CA GLN A 355 27.59 15.60 1.11
C GLN A 355 26.25 16.12 0.58
N MET A 356 25.31 15.22 0.30
CA MET A 356 24.00 15.52 -0.25
C MET A 356 23.14 16.33 0.72
N LYS A 357 23.23 16.06 2.03
CA LYS A 357 22.45 16.70 3.10
C LYS A 357 20.94 16.61 2.91
N LEU A 358 20.50 15.63 2.12
CA LEU A 358 19.10 15.22 2.02
C LEU A 358 18.97 13.79 2.53
N PRO A 359 17.84 13.43 3.15
CA PRO A 359 17.46 12.03 3.35
C PRO A 359 17.43 11.28 2.02
N LEU A 360 17.75 9.99 2.07
CA LEU A 360 17.72 9.11 0.90
C LEU A 360 16.50 8.19 0.91
N VAL A 361 15.91 8.00 -0.26
CA VAL A 361 14.99 6.90 -0.58
C VAL A 361 15.74 5.95 -1.50
N VAL A 362 15.68 4.64 -1.29
CA VAL A 362 16.46 3.69 -2.09
C VAL A 362 15.62 2.52 -2.57
N HIS A 363 15.86 2.16 -3.83
CA HIS A 363 15.25 1.04 -4.53
C HIS A 363 15.96 -0.30 -4.24
N ASN A 364 15.25 -1.43 -4.29
CA ASN A 364 15.84 -2.78 -4.41
C ASN A 364 15.09 -3.69 -5.40
N ARG A 365 15.82 -4.64 -6.00
CA ARG A 365 15.29 -5.71 -6.86
C ARG A 365 15.10 -7.03 -6.09
N TRP A 366 14.62 -8.03 -6.82
CA TRP A 366 14.74 -9.44 -6.48
C TRP A 366 16.22 -9.86 -6.32
N ILE A 367 16.47 -10.85 -5.45
CA ILE A 367 17.80 -11.43 -5.24
C ILE A 367 18.07 -12.47 -6.31
N ASP A 368 19.17 -12.31 -7.03
CA ASP A 368 19.55 -13.25 -8.07
C ASP A 368 19.99 -14.60 -7.46
N PRO A 369 19.59 -15.77 -8.03
CA PRO A 369 20.05 -17.08 -7.57
C PRO A 369 21.57 -17.28 -7.49
N ARG A 370 22.35 -16.48 -8.25
CA ARG A 370 23.82 -16.47 -8.22
C ARG A 370 24.39 -15.47 -7.22
N SER A 371 23.56 -14.64 -6.59
CA SER A 371 24.00 -13.70 -5.57
C SER A 371 24.74 -14.45 -4.45
N PRO A 372 25.87 -13.91 -3.96
CA PRO A 372 26.57 -14.47 -2.80
C PRO A 372 25.67 -14.58 -1.56
N TYR A 373 24.54 -13.85 -1.49
CA TYR A 373 23.60 -13.95 -0.39
C TYR A 373 22.96 -15.33 -0.23
N HIS A 374 22.83 -16.13 -1.29
CA HIS A 374 22.34 -17.52 -1.19
C HIS A 374 23.27 -18.42 -0.38
N GLN A 375 24.55 -18.07 -0.24
CA GLN A 375 25.52 -18.80 0.59
C GLN A 375 25.54 -18.31 2.04
N GLN A 376 25.01 -17.10 2.29
CA GLN A 376 25.10 -16.41 3.59
C GLN A 376 23.79 -16.44 4.37
N TYR A 377 22.66 -16.48 3.66
CA TYR A 377 21.32 -16.34 4.23
C TYR A 377 20.35 -17.33 3.59
N LYS A 378 19.27 -17.61 4.30
CA LYS A 378 18.15 -18.36 3.73
C LYS A 378 17.33 -17.49 2.77
N ILE A 379 17.46 -17.78 1.48
CA ILE A 379 16.67 -17.19 0.40
C ILE A 379 15.80 -18.28 -0.23
N SER A 380 14.49 -18.04 -0.36
CA SER A 380 13.55 -18.94 -1.05
C SER A 380 13.25 -18.34 -2.41
N GLY A 381 13.57 -19.04 -3.51
CA GLY A 381 13.46 -18.45 -4.85
C GLY A 381 14.21 -17.12 -4.90
N TYR A 382 13.47 -16.02 -5.03
CA TYR A 382 13.99 -14.65 -5.11
C TYR A 382 13.80 -13.83 -3.81
N ALA A 383 13.18 -14.44 -2.80
CA ALA A 383 12.76 -13.79 -1.58
C ALA A 383 13.67 -14.14 -0.39
N ALA A 384 14.25 -13.13 0.25
CA ALA A 384 14.95 -13.32 1.52
C ALA A 384 13.96 -13.66 2.63
N VAL A 385 14.03 -14.88 3.16
CA VAL A 385 13.20 -15.35 4.28
C VAL A 385 13.98 -15.45 5.59
N ASP A 386 15.26 -15.10 5.56
CA ASP A 386 16.14 -15.05 6.71
C ASP A 386 16.04 -13.69 7.44
N PRO A 387 15.65 -13.66 8.72
CA PRO A 387 15.67 -12.43 9.52
C PRO A 387 17.06 -11.77 9.60
N ALA A 388 18.14 -12.54 9.52
CA ALA A 388 19.50 -12.00 9.59
C ALA A 388 19.86 -11.17 8.35
N TYR A 389 19.38 -11.56 7.17
CA TYR A 389 19.52 -10.76 5.94
C TYR A 389 18.85 -9.39 6.13
N TRP A 390 17.59 -9.38 6.54
CA TRP A 390 16.84 -8.14 6.72
C TRP A 390 17.43 -7.25 7.82
N LYS A 391 17.95 -7.86 8.89
CA LYS A 391 18.69 -7.12 9.91
C LYS A 391 19.91 -6.42 9.32
N HIS A 392 20.73 -7.15 8.57
CA HIS A 392 21.93 -6.62 7.93
C HIS A 392 21.60 -5.46 6.97
N ILE A 393 20.63 -5.64 6.07
CA ILE A 393 20.24 -4.59 5.13
C ILE A 393 19.74 -3.35 5.88
N ALA A 394 18.83 -3.50 6.85
CA ALA A 394 18.30 -2.37 7.61
C ALA A 394 19.39 -1.58 8.36
N ASP A 395 20.37 -2.27 8.95
CA ASP A 395 21.46 -1.62 9.68
C ASP A 395 22.38 -0.83 8.73
N TYR A 396 22.69 -1.38 7.55
CA TYR A 396 23.44 -0.68 6.51
C TYR A 396 22.72 0.59 6.03
N LEU A 397 21.43 0.46 5.69
CA LEU A 397 20.62 1.59 5.21
C LEU A 397 20.51 2.69 6.26
N LYS A 398 20.28 2.34 7.52
CA LYS A 398 20.22 3.31 8.62
C LYS A 398 21.52 4.08 8.76
N SER A 399 22.66 3.39 8.71
CA SER A 399 23.98 4.02 8.80
C SER A 399 24.29 4.92 7.59
N SER A 400 23.56 4.74 6.48
CA SER A 400 23.71 5.48 5.23
C SER A 400 22.74 6.66 5.09
N GLY A 401 21.96 6.99 6.13
CA GLY A 401 21.01 8.12 6.11
C GLY A 401 19.78 7.90 5.23
N VAL A 402 19.44 6.63 4.98
CA VAL A 402 18.21 6.25 4.27
C VAL A 402 17.01 6.34 5.22
N ILE A 403 15.90 6.88 4.73
CA ILE A 403 14.64 7.02 5.47
C ILE A 403 13.52 6.15 4.92
N CYS A 404 13.60 5.76 3.64
CA CYS A 404 12.60 4.91 3.00
C CYS A 404 13.28 3.87 2.11
N TYR A 405 12.83 2.62 2.24
CA TYR A 405 13.25 1.48 1.44
C TYR A 405 12.11 1.06 0.52
N GLU A 406 12.37 1.11 -0.77
CA GLU A 406 11.47 0.62 -1.80
C GLU A 406 11.80 -0.82 -2.17
N GLN A 407 10.83 -1.72 -1.94
CA GLN A 407 10.88 -3.05 -2.51
C GLN A 407 10.14 -3.06 -3.85
N ASP A 408 10.92 -3.11 -4.92
CA ASP A 408 10.41 -3.28 -6.27
C ASP A 408 10.37 -4.76 -6.68
N TRP A 409 9.83 -5.06 -7.86
CA TRP A 409 9.74 -6.40 -8.45
C TRP A 409 8.92 -7.40 -7.64
N LEU A 410 8.00 -6.95 -6.80
CA LEU A 410 7.22 -7.82 -5.90
C LEU A 410 6.44 -8.91 -6.66
N ASN A 411 5.90 -8.62 -7.85
CA ASN A 411 5.26 -9.62 -8.70
C ASN A 411 6.22 -10.74 -9.13
N TYR A 412 7.44 -10.40 -9.54
CA TYR A 412 8.46 -11.38 -9.93
C TYR A 412 8.94 -12.17 -8.72
N ILE A 413 9.18 -11.50 -7.58
CA ILE A 413 9.57 -12.17 -6.34
C ILE A 413 8.53 -13.24 -5.97
N TYR A 414 7.24 -12.93 -6.07
CA TYR A 414 6.17 -13.90 -5.82
C TYR A 414 6.11 -15.00 -6.88
N ASN A 415 6.15 -14.66 -8.16
CA ASN A 415 6.03 -15.63 -9.25
C ASN A 415 7.25 -16.57 -9.35
N LYS A 416 8.43 -16.11 -8.91
CA LYS A 416 9.69 -16.86 -8.91
C LYS A 416 10.04 -17.48 -7.56
N THR A 417 9.13 -17.38 -6.59
CA THR A 417 9.21 -18.08 -5.31
C THR A 417 7.95 -18.94 -5.12
N PRO A 418 7.87 -20.12 -5.76
CA PRO A 418 6.69 -20.97 -5.72
C PRO A 418 6.20 -21.30 -4.31
N GLU A 419 7.12 -21.36 -3.33
CA GLU A 419 6.81 -21.61 -1.93
C GLU A 419 5.93 -20.53 -1.29
N MET A 420 5.82 -19.33 -1.88
CA MET A 420 4.86 -18.32 -1.40
C MET A 420 3.40 -18.74 -1.61
N LYS A 421 3.13 -19.65 -2.55
CA LYS A 421 1.78 -20.20 -2.83
C LYS A 421 1.52 -21.49 -2.06
N THR A 422 2.57 -22.29 -1.82
CA THR A 422 2.44 -23.65 -1.29
C THR A 422 2.75 -23.76 0.21
N ASN A 423 3.39 -22.74 0.79
CA ASN A 423 3.81 -22.73 2.19
C ASN A 423 3.36 -21.44 2.90
N LEU A 424 2.59 -21.61 3.98
CA LEU A 424 2.05 -20.52 4.79
C LEU A 424 3.13 -19.55 5.33
N ALA A 425 4.33 -20.06 5.61
CA ALA A 425 5.39 -19.29 6.26
C ALA A 425 6.21 -18.44 5.29
N THR A 426 6.38 -18.84 4.02
CA THR A 426 7.37 -18.22 3.12
C THR A 426 7.07 -16.75 2.83
N GLY A 427 5.85 -16.45 2.36
CA GLY A 427 5.47 -15.07 2.04
C GLY A 427 5.43 -14.16 3.27
N ASN A 428 5.03 -14.72 4.43
CA ASN A 428 5.08 -14.02 5.71
C ASN A 428 6.53 -13.75 6.14
N ALA A 429 7.43 -14.74 6.11
CA ALA A 429 8.83 -14.56 6.49
C ALA A 429 9.55 -13.48 5.65
N PHE A 430 9.27 -13.43 4.35
CA PHE A 430 9.77 -12.38 3.47
C PHE A 430 9.25 -10.99 3.86
N THR A 431 7.94 -10.82 3.90
CA THR A 431 7.33 -9.50 4.13
C THR A 431 7.43 -9.02 5.58
N ASP A 432 7.20 -9.90 6.55
CA ASP A 432 7.34 -9.60 7.98
C ASP A 432 8.82 -9.32 8.32
N GLY A 433 9.76 -10.08 7.76
CA GLY A 433 11.20 -9.89 7.99
C GLY A 433 11.68 -8.51 7.52
N MET A 434 11.24 -8.11 6.31
CA MET A 434 11.49 -6.79 5.73
C MET A 434 10.87 -5.68 6.60
N ALA A 435 9.56 -5.74 6.84
CA ALA A 435 8.85 -4.68 7.56
C ALA A 435 9.35 -4.49 8.99
N ASN A 436 9.55 -5.58 9.73
CA ASN A 436 10.02 -5.52 11.12
C ASN A 436 11.45 -4.98 11.21
N SER A 437 12.32 -5.34 10.26
CA SER A 437 13.71 -4.87 10.28
C SER A 437 13.83 -3.40 9.94
N MET A 438 13.08 -2.90 8.95
CA MET A 438 13.07 -1.47 8.61
C MET A 438 12.43 -0.66 9.73
N LYS A 439 11.30 -1.12 10.29
CA LYS A 439 10.64 -0.47 11.43
C LYS A 439 11.59 -0.32 12.63
N ARG A 440 12.38 -1.35 12.94
CA ARG A 440 13.36 -1.36 14.06
C ARG A 440 14.33 -0.17 13.99
N VAL A 441 14.73 0.23 12.79
CA VAL A 441 15.71 1.30 12.57
C VAL A 441 15.06 2.63 12.15
N GLY A 442 13.72 2.69 12.14
CA GLY A 442 12.96 3.87 11.74
C GLY A 442 13.10 4.18 10.25
N ILE A 443 13.02 3.15 9.42
CA ILE A 443 12.95 3.25 7.95
C ILE A 443 11.53 2.86 7.53
N ASP A 444 10.92 3.71 6.72
CA ASP A 444 9.62 3.47 6.09
C ASP A 444 9.79 2.57 4.85
N LEU A 445 8.69 1.94 4.45
CA LEU A 445 8.61 1.08 3.28
C LEU A 445 7.79 1.74 2.19
N GLN A 446 8.24 1.51 0.96
CA GLN A 446 7.51 1.73 -0.27
C GLN A 446 7.40 0.40 -1.03
N TYR A 447 6.21 0.05 -1.53
CA TYR A 447 6.05 -1.13 -2.40
C TYR A 447 5.86 -0.74 -3.86
N CYS A 448 6.53 -1.47 -4.75
CA CYS A 448 6.44 -1.31 -6.20
C CYS A 448 6.25 -2.67 -6.90
N MET A 449 5.63 -2.62 -8.10
CA MET A 449 5.32 -3.79 -8.94
C MET A 449 4.54 -4.91 -8.24
N LEU A 450 3.78 -4.58 -7.21
CA LEU A 450 3.12 -5.55 -6.36
C LEU A 450 1.83 -6.16 -6.96
N LEU A 451 1.55 -7.40 -6.58
CA LEU A 451 0.28 -8.09 -6.81
C LEU A 451 -0.74 -7.76 -5.70
N PRO A 452 -2.05 -7.99 -5.90
CA PRO A 452 -3.08 -7.73 -4.88
C PRO A 452 -2.82 -8.36 -3.50
N CYS A 453 -2.19 -9.54 -3.42
CA CYS A 453 -1.85 -10.17 -2.14
C CYS A 453 -0.89 -9.32 -1.29
N PHE A 454 0.02 -8.57 -1.90
CA PHE A 454 0.94 -7.67 -1.19
C PHE A 454 0.26 -6.38 -0.72
N TYR A 455 -0.74 -5.87 -1.45
CA TYR A 455 -1.57 -4.76 -0.99
C TYR A 455 -2.21 -5.14 0.34
N LEU A 456 -2.87 -6.31 0.37
CA LEU A 456 -3.52 -6.83 1.56
C LEU A 456 -2.52 -7.17 2.66
N GLN A 457 -1.37 -7.79 2.35
CA GLN A 457 -0.31 -8.02 3.33
C GLN A 457 0.16 -6.72 3.98
N GLY A 458 0.14 -5.60 3.25
CA GLY A 458 0.45 -4.26 3.75
C GLY A 458 -0.40 -3.82 4.95
N LEU A 459 -1.57 -4.43 5.18
CA LEU A 459 -2.40 -4.21 6.36
C LEU A 459 -1.70 -4.55 7.68
N LYS A 460 -0.63 -5.36 7.64
CA LYS A 460 0.14 -5.74 8.84
C LYS A 460 1.21 -4.71 9.23
N TYR A 461 1.53 -3.75 8.36
CA TYR A 461 2.74 -2.94 8.50
C TYR A 461 2.42 -1.44 8.54
N SER A 462 2.53 -0.83 9.73
CA SER A 462 2.33 0.62 9.89
C SER A 462 3.46 1.46 9.28
N ASN A 463 4.65 0.88 9.07
CA ASN A 463 5.76 1.54 8.39
C ASN A 463 5.72 1.34 6.86
N LEU A 464 4.70 0.69 6.29
CA LEU A 464 4.43 0.79 4.85
C LEU A 464 3.62 2.05 4.61
N THR A 465 4.31 3.12 4.21
CA THR A 465 3.74 4.47 4.11
C THR A 465 3.33 4.82 2.70
N THR A 466 3.99 4.27 1.67
CA THR A 466 3.67 4.51 0.25
C THR A 466 3.55 3.23 -0.57
N ILE A 467 2.70 3.25 -1.60
CA ILE A 467 2.58 2.19 -2.60
C ILE A 467 2.52 2.82 -3.99
N ARG A 468 3.28 2.27 -4.94
CA ARG A 468 3.19 2.65 -6.33
C ARG A 468 1.92 2.11 -6.99
N CYS A 469 1.11 3.00 -7.54
CA CYS A 469 -0.22 2.70 -8.10
C CYS A 469 -0.29 2.78 -9.63
N SER A 470 0.83 3.02 -10.32
CA SER A 470 0.92 3.07 -11.77
C SER A 470 2.23 2.47 -12.29
N ASP A 471 2.30 2.29 -13.60
CA ASP A 471 3.45 1.75 -14.33
C ASP A 471 4.55 2.82 -14.57
N ASP A 472 5.74 2.38 -14.97
CA ASP A 472 6.98 3.16 -15.11
C ASP A 472 6.83 4.39 -15.98
N ARG A 473 7.29 5.54 -15.49
CA ARG A 473 7.12 6.89 -16.01
C ARG A 473 5.64 7.31 -16.06
N PHE A 474 5.18 8.06 -15.06
CA PHE A 474 3.79 8.49 -14.99
C PHE A 474 3.40 9.37 -16.18
N GLU A 475 2.33 9.02 -16.90
CA GLU A 475 1.87 9.74 -18.09
C GLU A 475 0.36 9.56 -18.26
N GLN A 476 -0.27 10.36 -19.14
CA GLN A 476 -1.73 10.44 -19.26
C GLN A 476 -2.43 9.08 -19.40
N LYS A 477 -1.84 8.13 -20.16
CA LYS A 477 -2.44 6.80 -20.37
C LYS A 477 -2.52 5.93 -19.11
N LYS A 478 -1.90 6.35 -18.00
CA LYS A 478 -1.83 5.64 -16.72
C LYS A 478 -2.73 6.26 -15.65
N TRP A 479 -3.38 7.40 -15.95
CA TRP A 479 -4.20 8.12 -14.99
C TRP A 479 -5.35 7.27 -14.45
N ASP A 480 -6.06 6.54 -15.32
CA ASP A 480 -7.18 5.70 -14.89
C ASP A 480 -6.71 4.63 -13.90
N ASN A 481 -5.68 3.86 -14.24
CA ASN A 481 -5.12 2.85 -13.34
C ASN A 481 -4.65 3.47 -12.02
N PHE A 482 -3.99 4.63 -12.07
CA PHE A 482 -3.54 5.33 -10.87
C PHE A 482 -4.71 5.73 -9.95
N ILE A 483 -5.79 6.28 -10.50
CA ILE A 483 -6.97 6.72 -9.73
C ILE A 483 -7.62 5.54 -9.02
N TYR A 484 -7.94 4.46 -9.75
CA TYR A 484 -8.59 3.29 -9.13
C TYR A 484 -7.68 2.60 -8.11
N ASN A 485 -6.39 2.49 -8.37
CA ASN A 485 -5.47 1.82 -7.45
C ASN A 485 -5.10 2.68 -6.24
N SER A 486 -5.25 4.00 -6.34
CA SER A 486 -5.08 4.92 -5.21
C SER A 486 -6.08 4.63 -4.09
N GLN A 487 -7.33 4.32 -4.44
CA GLN A 487 -8.34 3.87 -3.48
C GLN A 487 -7.90 2.61 -2.74
N PHE A 488 -7.26 1.64 -3.42
CA PHE A 488 -6.80 0.41 -2.80
C PHE A 488 -5.67 0.67 -1.79
N ALA A 489 -4.63 1.41 -2.21
CA ALA A 489 -3.52 1.78 -1.34
C ALA A 489 -4.00 2.53 -0.10
N TYR A 490 -4.87 3.53 -0.30
CA TYR A 490 -5.43 4.32 0.79
C TYR A 490 -6.28 3.51 1.77
N ALA A 491 -7.14 2.64 1.25
CA ALA A 491 -8.00 1.79 2.07
C ALA A 491 -7.19 0.87 3.00
N ILE A 492 -6.04 0.35 2.54
CA ILE A 492 -5.15 -0.48 3.37
C ILE A 492 -4.16 0.32 4.22
N GLY A 493 -4.26 1.66 4.22
CA GLY A 493 -3.50 2.55 5.09
C GLY A 493 -2.12 2.93 4.58
N ALA A 494 -1.90 2.94 3.27
CA ALA A 494 -0.72 3.53 2.63
C ALA A 494 -1.14 4.67 1.70
N TRP A 495 -0.23 5.59 1.40
CA TRP A 495 -0.50 6.68 0.45
C TRP A 495 -0.09 6.26 -0.97
N PRO A 496 -0.89 6.62 -1.98
CA PRO A 496 -0.55 6.30 -3.37
C PRO A 496 0.65 7.09 -3.86
N TRP A 497 1.45 6.49 -4.72
CA TRP A 497 2.51 7.16 -5.46
C TRP A 497 2.38 6.84 -6.95
N CYS A 498 2.44 7.88 -7.78
CA CYS A 498 2.15 7.77 -9.21
C CYS A 498 3.35 7.33 -10.07
N ASP A 499 4.56 7.30 -9.50
CA ASP A 499 5.84 7.25 -10.22
C ASP A 499 6.39 8.60 -10.69
N VAL A 500 7.65 8.60 -11.13
CA VAL A 500 8.36 9.76 -11.66
C VAL A 500 7.73 10.33 -12.95
N PHE A 501 7.79 11.64 -13.09
CA PHE A 501 7.42 12.38 -14.31
C PHE A 501 8.29 13.65 -14.44
N LYS A 502 8.08 14.43 -15.49
CA LYS A 502 8.81 15.69 -15.73
C LYS A 502 8.03 16.87 -15.19
N SER A 503 8.73 17.80 -14.55
CA SER A 503 8.16 18.97 -13.89
C SER A 503 7.28 19.86 -14.78
N HIS A 504 7.50 19.89 -16.10
CA HIS A 504 6.67 20.67 -17.03
C HIS A 504 5.31 20.02 -17.35
N GLU A 505 5.07 18.78 -16.92
CA GLU A 505 3.83 18.04 -17.18
C GLU A 505 2.75 18.39 -16.15
N THR A 506 2.06 19.52 -16.34
CA THR A 506 1.07 20.04 -15.38
C THR A 506 -0.03 19.03 -15.02
N GLY A 507 -0.52 18.23 -15.97
CA GLY A 507 -1.56 17.23 -15.68
C GLY A 507 -1.08 16.15 -14.70
N ASN A 508 0.15 15.65 -14.88
CA ASN A 508 0.76 14.68 -13.98
C ASN A 508 1.00 15.28 -12.60
N MET A 509 1.50 16.52 -12.55
CA MET A 509 1.71 17.25 -11.28
C MET A 509 0.41 17.40 -10.49
N ILE A 510 -0.70 17.76 -11.16
CA ILE A 510 -2.01 17.89 -10.51
C ILE A 510 -2.45 16.56 -9.89
N LEU A 511 -2.39 15.46 -10.65
CA LEU A 511 -2.80 14.16 -10.12
C LEU A 511 -1.89 13.67 -9.00
N ALA A 512 -0.58 13.84 -9.13
CA ALA A 512 0.37 13.47 -8.08
C ALA A 512 0.07 14.22 -6.77
N VAL A 513 -0.18 15.53 -6.83
CA VAL A 513 -0.54 16.34 -5.66
C VAL A 513 -1.90 15.95 -5.08
N LEU A 514 -2.92 15.78 -5.92
CA LEU A 514 -4.27 15.43 -5.48
C LEU A 514 -4.37 13.99 -4.94
N SER A 515 -3.38 13.14 -5.19
CA SER A 515 -3.28 11.81 -4.58
C SER A 515 -2.97 11.84 -3.08
N ALA A 516 -2.62 13.01 -2.55
CA ALA A 516 -2.17 13.21 -1.18
C ALA A 516 -0.91 12.40 -0.78
N GLY A 517 -0.30 11.65 -1.70
CA GLY A 517 0.90 10.88 -1.46
C GLY A 517 2.20 11.58 -1.82
N ALA A 518 3.16 10.81 -2.32
CA ALA A 518 4.49 11.29 -2.65
C ALA A 518 4.50 12.05 -3.98
N VAL A 519 5.24 13.15 -4.05
CA VAL A 519 5.39 13.95 -5.27
C VAL A 519 6.87 14.26 -5.49
N GLY A 520 7.37 13.87 -6.65
CA GLY A 520 8.67 14.32 -7.11
C GLY A 520 8.88 14.06 -8.59
N THR A 521 9.86 14.75 -9.15
CA THR A 521 10.15 14.73 -10.58
C THR A 521 11.58 14.30 -10.85
N GLY A 522 11.90 14.00 -12.10
CA GLY A 522 13.21 13.49 -12.52
C GLY A 522 13.76 14.23 -13.73
N ASP A 523 13.74 15.57 -13.70
CA ASP A 523 14.21 16.43 -14.80
C ASP A 523 15.74 16.58 -14.79
N ALA A 524 16.36 16.72 -15.96
CA ALA A 524 17.77 17.03 -16.07
C ALA A 524 18.05 18.43 -15.49
N MET A 525 19.21 18.58 -14.88
CA MET A 525 19.68 19.84 -14.32
C MET A 525 19.52 21.00 -15.32
N GLY A 526 18.72 22.02 -14.97
CA GLY A 526 18.41 23.20 -15.79
C GLY A 526 17.23 23.02 -16.75
N LYS A 527 16.49 21.91 -16.67
CA LYS A 527 15.27 21.64 -17.45
C LYS A 527 14.00 21.66 -16.62
N GLU A 528 14.11 21.95 -15.34
CA GLU A 528 13.02 22.02 -14.39
C GLU A 528 12.05 23.17 -14.73
N ASP A 529 10.75 22.89 -14.72
CA ASP A 529 9.72 23.91 -14.65
C ASP A 529 9.51 24.31 -13.19
N LYS A 530 10.36 25.22 -12.71
CA LYS A 530 10.24 25.79 -11.36
C LYS A 530 8.84 26.35 -11.10
N ASN A 531 8.22 27.01 -12.07
CA ASN A 531 6.90 27.63 -11.85
C ASN A 531 5.84 26.57 -11.57
N ASN A 532 5.90 25.43 -12.24
CA ASN A 532 4.97 24.34 -12.01
C ASN A 532 5.26 23.61 -10.68
N ILE A 533 6.54 23.37 -10.34
CA ILE A 533 6.93 22.80 -9.04
C ILE A 533 6.42 23.68 -7.88
N MET A 534 6.63 24.99 -7.95
CA MET A 534 6.22 25.92 -6.89
C MET A 534 4.70 26.14 -6.80
N ARG A 535 3.89 25.56 -7.71
CA ARG A 535 2.43 25.45 -7.54
C ARG A 535 2.04 24.23 -6.70
N ALA A 536 2.88 23.20 -6.67
CA ALA A 536 2.65 21.98 -5.91
C ALA A 536 3.15 22.07 -4.46
N CYS A 537 4.11 22.95 -4.16
CA CYS A 537 4.70 23.09 -2.84
C CYS A 537 4.92 24.54 -2.40
N ARG A 538 5.04 24.72 -1.09
CA ARG A 538 5.44 25.98 -0.45
C ARG A 538 6.94 26.27 -0.67
N THR A 539 7.39 27.47 -0.29
CA THR A 539 8.81 27.86 -0.37
C THR A 539 9.73 27.04 0.54
N ASP A 540 9.19 26.33 1.53
CA ASP A 540 9.91 25.36 2.36
C ASP A 540 9.82 23.92 1.82
N GLY A 541 9.25 23.74 0.63
CA GLY A 541 9.11 22.46 -0.06
C GLY A 541 7.96 21.59 0.41
N MET A 542 7.21 22.03 1.42
CA MET A 542 6.06 21.28 1.91
C MET A 542 4.95 21.25 0.85
N LEU A 543 4.47 20.05 0.53
CA LEU A 543 3.45 19.86 -0.49
C LEU A 543 2.11 20.49 -0.06
N VAL A 544 1.40 21.09 -1.01
CA VAL A 544 0.06 21.65 -0.79
C VAL A 544 -0.95 20.66 -1.35
N LYS A 545 -1.47 19.79 -0.49
CA LYS A 545 -2.23 18.59 -0.89
C LYS A 545 -3.49 18.38 -0.03
N PRO A 546 -4.48 17.62 -0.52
CA PRO A 546 -5.69 17.32 0.26
C PRO A 546 -5.41 16.34 1.40
N ASP A 547 -6.35 16.26 2.35
CA ASP A 547 -6.31 15.32 3.48
C ASP A 547 -6.55 13.87 3.07
N VAL A 548 -7.20 13.65 1.92
CA VAL A 548 -7.52 12.34 1.35
C VAL A 548 -7.18 12.33 -0.15
N PRO A 549 -6.81 11.17 -0.72
CA PRO A 549 -6.56 11.05 -2.16
C PRO A 549 -7.82 11.33 -2.99
N LEU A 550 -7.63 11.74 -4.24
CA LEU A 550 -8.69 11.89 -5.24
C LEU A 550 -9.45 10.60 -5.56
#